data_AF-D8S3Q7-F1
#
_entry.id   AF-D8S3Q7-F1
#
_cell.length_a   1.000
_cell.length_b   1.000
_cell.length_c   1.000
_cell.angle_alpha   90.00
_cell.angle_beta   90.00
_cell.angle_gamma   90.00
#
_symmetry.space_group_name_H-M   'P 1'
#
loop_
_entity.id
_entity.type
_entity.pdbx_description
1 polymer ?
#
loop_
_entity_poly.entity_id
_entity_poly.type
_entity_poly.pdbx_seq_one_letter_code
_entity_poly.pdbx_strand_id
1 'polypeptide(L)'
;MRILRQARALSTGARAALHDLPQLERSFDSIKRRLLMPQEVETRRIPSMSLETVSVATMMKKAKGDPDRLKSVLRTSVSRLLREELMSLFWVFVRAKEMDLAELIFGLIRKESWYKPQASLYLHLITAYSERLDSKAMERIFQLLDESEEEGLIPNVFSFQTPIQACVSSTDFDACMTLYDRMHASTCRKDVRFYMYLTRKFEEAGLLDEAQKVYEHYLELRNTQGLRTLVEEE
;
A
#
# COMPACT_ATOMS: atom_id res chain seq x y z
N MET A 1 -13.10 22.33 34.78
CA MET A 1 -14.32 21.53 35.05
C MET A 1 -15.16 21.20 33.80
N ARG A 2 -15.26 22.06 32.78
CA ARG A 2 -16.03 21.75 31.54
C ARG A 2 -15.34 20.75 30.59
N ILE A 3 -14.01 20.84 30.43
CA ILE A 3 -13.22 19.97 29.54
C ILE A 3 -13.22 18.49 30.03
N LEU A 4 -13.08 18.27 31.35
CA LEU A 4 -13.15 16.93 31.93
C LEU A 4 -14.53 16.28 31.87
N ARG A 5 -15.62 17.06 31.74
CA ARG A 5 -16.98 16.54 31.53
C ARG A 5 -17.22 16.14 30.08
N GLN A 6 -16.66 16.86 29.11
CA GLN A 6 -16.68 16.48 27.69
C GLN A 6 -15.86 15.20 27.42
N ALA A 7 -14.67 15.07 28.03
CA ALA A 7 -13.87 13.85 27.91
C ALA A 7 -14.56 12.62 28.51
N ARG A 8 -15.27 12.77 29.66
CA ARG A 8 -16.06 11.69 30.26
C ARG A 8 -17.32 11.34 29.45
N ALA A 9 -17.94 12.32 28.80
CA ALA A 9 -19.08 12.12 27.91
C ALA A 9 -18.67 11.40 26.61
N LEU A 10 -17.49 11.70 26.08
CA LEU A 10 -16.89 10.99 24.94
C LEU A 10 -16.55 9.54 25.31
N SER A 11 -15.99 9.30 26.50
CA SER A 11 -15.66 7.94 26.97
C SER A 11 -16.90 7.09 27.31
N THR A 12 -18.00 7.70 27.76
CA THR A 12 -19.29 7.00 27.98
C THR A 12 -20.05 6.79 26.67
N GLY A 13 -19.94 7.71 25.71
CA GLY A 13 -20.44 7.54 24.34
C GLY A 13 -19.72 6.42 23.58
N ALA A 14 -18.40 6.30 23.73
CA ALA A 14 -17.61 5.20 23.16
C ALA A 14 -18.00 3.84 23.75
N ARG A 15 -18.28 3.79 25.08
CA ARG A 15 -18.74 2.58 25.77
C ARG A 15 -20.16 2.17 25.40
N ALA A 16 -21.02 3.14 25.10
CA ALA A 16 -22.36 2.90 24.56
C ALA A 16 -22.31 2.46 23.09
N ALA A 17 -21.40 3.01 22.28
CA ALA A 17 -21.18 2.59 20.89
C ALA A 17 -20.68 1.14 20.78
N LEU A 18 -19.90 0.66 21.77
CA LEU A 18 -19.51 -0.75 21.89
C LEU A 18 -20.70 -1.70 22.20
N HIS A 19 -21.80 -1.19 22.78
CA HIS A 19 -23.01 -1.99 23.05
C HIS A 19 -23.89 -2.15 21.79
N ASP A 20 -23.80 -1.22 20.84
CA ASP A 20 -24.55 -1.22 19.57
C ASP A 20 -23.82 -1.96 18.42
N LEU A 21 -22.63 -2.49 18.68
CA LEU A 21 -21.84 -3.33 17.77
C LEU A 21 -22.67 -4.42 17.05
N PRO A 22 -23.60 -5.15 17.71
CA PRO A 22 -24.40 -6.19 17.05
C PRO A 22 -25.44 -5.64 16.03
N GLN A 23 -25.90 -4.40 16.20
CA GLN A 23 -26.77 -3.75 15.22
C GLN A 23 -25.95 -3.19 14.05
N LEU A 24 -24.76 -2.66 14.36
CA LEU A 24 -23.77 -2.24 13.37
C LEU A 24 -23.34 -3.44 12.51
N GLU A 25 -23.05 -4.61 13.10
CA GLU A 25 -22.73 -5.87 12.41
C GLU A 25 -23.80 -6.29 11.38
N ARG A 26 -25.08 -6.10 11.69
CA ARG A 26 -26.19 -6.43 10.77
C ARG A 26 -26.28 -5.46 9.59
N SER A 27 -26.06 -4.17 9.84
CA SER A 27 -25.93 -3.16 8.78
C SER A 27 -24.66 -3.42 7.95
N PHE A 28 -23.58 -3.86 8.58
CA PHE A 28 -22.33 -4.25 7.93
C PHE A 28 -22.48 -5.50 7.08
N ASP A 29 -23.28 -6.51 7.46
CA ASP A 29 -23.50 -7.73 6.66
C ASP A 29 -24.19 -7.45 5.31
N SER A 30 -24.95 -6.35 5.23
CA SER A 30 -25.55 -5.86 3.98
C SER A 30 -24.52 -5.14 3.10
N ILE A 31 -23.63 -4.36 3.72
CA ILE A 31 -22.48 -3.69 3.09
C ILE A 31 -21.41 -4.73 2.64
N LYS A 32 -21.17 -5.76 3.44
CA LYS A 32 -20.23 -6.88 3.28
C LYS A 32 -20.50 -7.67 2.00
N ARG A 33 -21.78 -7.88 1.65
CA ARG A 33 -22.18 -8.54 0.40
C ARG A 33 -22.03 -7.66 -0.84
N ARG A 34 -21.86 -6.35 -0.68
CA ARG A 34 -21.85 -5.38 -1.80
C ARG A 34 -20.48 -4.69 -2.01
N LEU A 35 -19.60 -4.65 -1.01
CA LEU A 35 -18.38 -3.83 -1.00
C LEU A 35 -17.06 -4.59 -0.81
N LEU A 36 -17.07 -5.84 -0.36
CA LEU A 36 -15.90 -6.72 -0.30
C LEU A 36 -15.75 -7.50 -1.60
N MET A 37 -15.54 -6.79 -2.70
CA MET A 37 -14.73 -7.35 -3.77
C MET A 37 -13.37 -6.67 -3.70
N PRO A 38 -12.25 -7.44 -3.75
CA PRO A 38 -11.00 -6.86 -4.16
C PRO A 38 -11.30 -6.18 -5.49
N GLN A 39 -11.21 -4.84 -5.55
CA GLN A 39 -10.96 -4.21 -6.85
C GLN A 39 -9.63 -4.82 -7.25
N GLU A 40 -9.70 -5.80 -8.15
CA GLU A 40 -8.56 -6.47 -8.73
C GLU A 40 -7.53 -5.38 -8.97
N VAL A 41 -6.34 -5.50 -8.34
CA VAL A 41 -5.19 -4.67 -8.68
C VAL A 41 -5.15 -4.71 -10.18
N GLU A 42 -5.54 -3.58 -10.80
CA GLU A 42 -6.00 -3.54 -12.19
C GLU A 42 -4.96 -4.31 -12.98
N THR A 43 -5.30 -5.55 -13.37
CA THR A 43 -4.36 -6.47 -14.02
C THR A 43 -4.29 -5.99 -15.45
N ARG A 44 -3.73 -4.78 -15.63
CA ARG A 44 -3.41 -4.22 -16.92
C ARG A 44 -2.66 -5.33 -17.64
N ARG A 45 -3.24 -5.76 -18.77
CA ARG A 45 -2.67 -6.76 -19.65
C ARG A 45 -1.19 -6.44 -19.77
N ILE A 46 -0.35 -7.35 -19.27
CA ILE A 46 1.08 -7.27 -19.51
C ILE A 46 1.22 -7.23 -21.03
N PRO A 47 2.01 -6.31 -21.60
CA PRO A 47 2.33 -6.35 -23.01
C PRO A 47 2.78 -7.76 -23.40
N SER A 48 2.30 -8.28 -24.53
CA SER A 48 2.76 -9.58 -25.04
C SER A 48 4.29 -9.57 -25.05
N MET A 49 4.91 -10.47 -24.27
CA MET A 49 6.35 -10.44 -24.08
C MET A 49 7.07 -10.70 -25.40
N SER A 50 8.04 -9.84 -25.75
CA SER A 50 8.94 -10.15 -26.85
C SER A 50 9.83 -11.34 -26.47
N LEU A 51 10.20 -12.17 -27.46
CA LEU A 51 11.17 -13.26 -27.28
C LEU A 51 12.49 -12.72 -26.70
N GLU A 52 12.85 -11.49 -27.07
CA GLU A 52 13.99 -10.75 -26.56
C GLU A 52 13.87 -10.47 -25.04
N THR A 53 12.72 -9.98 -24.57
CA THR A 53 12.48 -9.76 -23.13
C THR A 53 12.65 -11.05 -22.32
N VAL A 54 12.10 -12.17 -22.80
CA VAL A 54 12.24 -13.48 -22.14
C VAL A 54 13.70 -13.91 -22.08
N SER A 55 14.43 -13.75 -23.19
CA SER A 55 15.85 -14.08 -23.28
C SER A 55 16.68 -13.25 -22.29
N VAL A 56 16.50 -11.93 -22.28
CA VAL A 56 17.23 -11.02 -21.38
C VAL A 56 16.89 -11.30 -19.92
N ALA A 57 15.61 -11.52 -19.58
CA ALA A 57 15.20 -11.88 -18.22
C ALA A 57 15.91 -13.16 -17.74
N THR A 58 16.03 -14.15 -18.63
CA THR A 58 16.72 -15.41 -18.34
C THR A 58 18.23 -15.21 -18.16
N MET A 59 18.86 -14.38 -18.99
CA MET A 59 20.28 -14.05 -18.88
C MET A 59 20.58 -13.34 -17.56
N MET A 60 19.76 -12.36 -17.17
CA MET A 60 19.89 -11.64 -15.90
C MET A 60 19.71 -12.57 -14.70
N LYS A 61 18.70 -13.46 -14.70
CA LYS A 61 18.52 -14.47 -13.65
C LYS A 61 19.73 -15.38 -13.50
N LYS A 62 20.30 -15.86 -14.61
CA LYS A 62 21.53 -16.70 -14.59
C LYS A 62 22.76 -15.95 -14.09
N ALA A 63 22.78 -14.63 -14.18
CA ALA A 63 23.87 -13.77 -13.72
C ALA A 63 23.67 -13.24 -12.29
N LYS A 64 22.55 -13.54 -11.62
CA LYS A 64 22.14 -12.95 -10.33
C LYS A 64 23.15 -13.13 -9.16
N GLY A 65 24.12 -14.04 -9.27
CA GLY A 65 25.19 -14.24 -8.28
C GLY A 65 26.59 -13.79 -8.73
N ASP A 66 26.74 -13.26 -9.93
CA ASP A 66 28.02 -12.85 -10.52
C ASP A 66 27.92 -11.38 -10.97
N PRO A 67 28.42 -10.44 -10.16
CA PRO A 67 28.30 -9.01 -10.44
C PRO A 67 28.91 -8.60 -11.78
N ASP A 68 30.00 -9.22 -12.21
CA ASP A 68 30.69 -8.86 -13.46
C ASP A 68 29.92 -9.40 -14.66
N ARG A 69 29.39 -10.62 -14.56
CA ARG A 69 28.48 -11.16 -15.57
C ARG A 69 27.19 -10.35 -15.65
N LEU A 70 26.61 -9.95 -14.52
CA LEU A 70 25.40 -9.13 -14.52
C LEU A 70 25.66 -7.77 -15.17
N LYS A 71 26.77 -7.09 -14.83
CA LYS A 71 27.20 -5.85 -15.49
C LYS A 71 27.39 -6.04 -17.00
N SER A 72 27.96 -7.17 -17.42
CA SER A 72 28.11 -7.51 -18.84
C SER A 72 26.75 -7.61 -19.54
N VAL A 73 25.78 -8.33 -18.94
CA VAL A 73 24.40 -8.44 -19.47
C VAL A 73 23.72 -7.07 -19.53
N LEU A 74 23.88 -6.24 -18.49
CA LEU A 74 23.35 -4.87 -18.49
C LEU A 74 23.90 -4.03 -19.64
N ARG A 75 25.21 -4.07 -19.86
CA ARG A 75 25.89 -3.29 -20.90
C ARG A 75 25.56 -3.76 -22.31
N THR A 76 25.42 -5.07 -22.51
CA THR A 76 25.29 -5.67 -23.85
C THR A 76 23.85 -5.83 -24.31
N SER A 77 22.96 -6.25 -23.41
CA SER A 77 21.57 -6.55 -23.72
C SER A 77 20.63 -5.45 -23.22
N VAL A 78 20.70 -5.07 -21.94
CA VAL A 78 19.70 -4.17 -21.33
C VAL A 78 19.84 -2.73 -21.85
N SER A 79 21.06 -2.27 -22.14
CA SER A 79 21.33 -0.91 -22.65
C SER A 79 20.71 -0.59 -24.02
N ARG A 80 20.30 -1.62 -24.76
CA ARG A 80 19.71 -1.48 -26.12
C ARG A 80 18.20 -1.62 -26.10
N LEU A 81 17.61 -1.96 -24.95
CA LEU A 81 16.19 -2.22 -24.82
C LEU A 81 15.38 -0.94 -24.99
N LEU A 82 14.25 -1.07 -25.66
CA LEU A 82 13.28 -0.01 -25.77
C LEU A 82 12.46 0.12 -24.49
N ARG A 83 11.76 1.25 -24.35
CA ARG A 83 10.84 1.52 -23.23
C ARG A 83 9.94 0.34 -22.89
N GLU A 84 9.26 -0.24 -23.88
CA GLU A 84 8.30 -1.33 -23.67
C GLU A 84 8.97 -2.58 -23.09
N GLU A 85 10.21 -2.87 -23.46
CA GLU A 85 10.95 -4.05 -23.03
C GLU A 85 11.51 -3.87 -21.61
N LEU A 86 12.03 -2.67 -21.29
CA LEU A 86 12.44 -2.33 -19.92
C LEU A 86 11.24 -2.40 -18.96
N MET A 87 10.11 -1.83 -19.36
CA MET A 87 8.87 -1.94 -18.58
C MET A 87 8.43 -3.39 -18.42
N SER A 88 8.51 -4.19 -19.49
CA SER A 88 8.19 -5.62 -19.45
C SER A 88 9.12 -6.39 -18.51
N LEU A 89 10.43 -6.14 -18.54
CA LEU A 89 11.40 -6.73 -17.60
C LEU A 89 11.08 -6.40 -16.15
N PHE A 90 10.70 -5.15 -15.84
CA PHE A 90 10.27 -4.76 -14.51
C PHE A 90 9.10 -5.64 -14.05
N TRP A 91 8.04 -5.73 -14.86
CA TRP A 91 6.87 -6.55 -14.53
C TRP A 91 7.20 -8.03 -14.37
N VAL A 92 8.11 -8.56 -15.19
CA VAL A 92 8.58 -9.95 -15.10
C VAL A 92 9.29 -10.20 -13.77
N PHE A 93 10.20 -9.31 -13.35
CA PHE A 93 10.95 -9.51 -12.12
C PHE A 93 10.09 -9.29 -10.87
N VAL A 94 9.19 -8.30 -10.89
CA VAL A 94 8.19 -8.12 -9.82
C VAL A 94 7.35 -9.39 -9.66
N ARG A 95 6.77 -9.91 -10.74
CA ARG A 95 5.95 -11.14 -10.71
C ARG A 95 6.74 -12.38 -10.29
N ALA A 96 7.99 -12.47 -10.72
CA ALA A 96 8.88 -13.57 -10.34
C ALA A 96 9.44 -13.43 -8.92
N LYS A 97 9.09 -12.37 -8.19
CA LYS A 97 9.61 -12.04 -6.86
C LYS A 97 11.13 -11.86 -6.80
N GLU A 98 11.73 -11.48 -7.92
CA GLU A 98 13.16 -11.22 -8.05
C GLU A 98 13.46 -9.76 -7.66
N MET A 99 13.35 -9.43 -6.37
CA MET A 99 13.39 -8.04 -5.88
C MET A 99 14.66 -7.29 -6.31
N ASP A 100 15.84 -7.92 -6.19
CA ASP A 100 17.12 -7.29 -6.57
C ASP A 100 17.15 -6.90 -8.05
N LEU A 101 16.60 -7.75 -8.93
CA LEU A 101 16.54 -7.48 -10.36
C LEU A 101 15.42 -6.49 -10.69
N ALA A 102 14.29 -6.54 -9.98
CA ALA A 102 13.20 -5.58 -10.14
C ALA A 102 13.64 -4.16 -9.76
N GLU A 103 14.34 -3.99 -8.64
CA GLU A 103 14.94 -2.71 -8.21
C GLU A 103 16.00 -2.23 -9.20
N LEU A 104 16.84 -3.13 -9.69
CA LEU A 104 17.85 -2.80 -10.70
C LEU A 104 17.20 -2.25 -11.97
N ILE A 105 16.19 -2.94 -12.51
CA ILE A 105 15.45 -2.45 -13.67
C ILE A 105 14.69 -1.16 -13.35
N PHE A 106 14.09 -1.05 -12.17
CA PHE A 106 13.40 0.17 -11.74
C PHE A 106 14.35 1.37 -11.70
N GLY A 107 15.55 1.21 -11.14
CA GLY A 107 16.59 2.23 -11.12
C GLY A 107 17.14 2.57 -12.52
N LEU A 108 17.14 1.62 -13.46
CA LEU A 108 17.45 1.90 -14.86
C LEU A 108 16.34 2.70 -15.53
N ILE A 109 15.07 2.28 -15.36
CA ILE A 109 13.90 3.02 -15.86
C ILE A 109 13.92 4.46 -15.36
N ARG A 110 14.23 4.71 -14.08
CA ARG A 110 14.31 6.08 -13.51
C ARG A 110 15.38 6.97 -14.13
N LYS A 111 16.42 6.39 -14.74
CA LYS A 111 17.51 7.12 -15.41
C LYS A 111 17.23 7.42 -16.88
N GLU A 112 16.19 6.82 -17.45
CA GLU A 112 15.84 7.01 -18.85
C GLU A 112 15.19 8.37 -19.11
N SER A 113 15.51 8.98 -20.25
CA SER A 113 15.00 10.32 -20.61
C SER A 113 13.48 10.39 -20.79
N TRP A 114 12.85 9.26 -21.12
CA TRP A 114 11.41 9.14 -21.28
C TRP A 114 10.67 8.85 -19.96
N TYR A 115 11.40 8.69 -18.86
CA TYR A 115 10.81 8.39 -17.56
C TYR A 115 9.93 9.53 -17.06
N LYS A 116 8.77 9.14 -16.54
CA LYS A 116 7.91 9.98 -15.73
C LYS A 116 7.51 9.17 -14.50
N PRO A 117 7.55 9.76 -13.28
CA PRO A 117 7.10 9.10 -12.07
C PRO A 117 5.71 8.47 -12.25
N GLN A 118 5.59 7.21 -11.86
CA GLN A 118 4.38 6.41 -12.02
C GLN A 118 4.07 5.69 -10.71
N ALA A 119 2.96 6.07 -10.06
CA ALA A 119 2.51 5.46 -8.81
C ALA A 119 2.36 3.93 -8.90
N SER A 120 2.03 3.40 -10.09
CA SER A 120 1.92 1.96 -10.33
C SER A 120 3.24 1.21 -10.14
N LEU A 121 4.40 1.79 -10.52
CA LEU A 121 5.70 1.13 -10.36
C LEU A 121 6.03 0.95 -8.87
N TYR A 122 5.89 2.03 -8.10
CA TYR A 122 6.10 2.03 -6.65
C TYR A 122 5.13 1.07 -5.94
N LEU A 123 3.83 1.14 -6.26
CA LEU A 123 2.81 0.28 -5.64
C LEU A 123 3.13 -1.22 -5.82
N HIS A 124 3.62 -1.61 -6.99
CA HIS A 124 3.94 -3.01 -7.25
C HIS A 124 5.20 -3.49 -6.53
N LEU A 125 6.21 -2.63 -6.39
CA LEU A 125 7.36 -2.94 -5.53
C LEU A 125 6.93 -3.05 -4.06
N ILE A 126 6.18 -2.06 -3.56
CA ILE A 126 5.63 -2.07 -2.19
C ILE A 126 4.83 -3.36 -1.94
N THR A 127 3.94 -3.73 -2.86
CA THR A 127 3.16 -4.97 -2.78
C THR A 127 4.07 -6.19 -2.73
N ALA A 128 5.08 -6.27 -3.59
CA ALA A 128 5.98 -7.41 -3.63
C ALA A 128 6.87 -7.52 -2.37
N TYR A 129 7.32 -6.40 -1.80
CA TYR A 129 8.01 -6.40 -0.51
C TYR A 129 7.10 -6.76 0.66
N SER A 130 5.82 -6.37 0.60
CA SER A 130 4.84 -6.67 1.65
C SER A 130 4.67 -8.17 1.88
N GLU A 131 4.91 -9.00 0.85
CA GLU A 131 4.82 -10.45 0.96
C GLU A 131 6.04 -11.11 1.63
N ARG A 132 7.16 -10.40 1.78
CA ARG A 132 8.38 -10.93 2.41
C ARG A 132 8.34 -10.86 3.94
N LEU A 133 7.67 -9.83 4.48
CA LEU A 133 7.40 -9.66 5.91
C LEU A 133 8.66 -9.73 6.80
N ASP A 134 9.82 -9.37 6.24
CA ASP A 134 11.08 -9.25 6.97
C ASP A 134 11.41 -7.77 7.23
N SER A 135 12.24 -7.48 8.25
CA SER A 135 12.53 -6.10 8.65
C SER A 135 13.17 -5.26 7.53
N LYS A 136 13.94 -5.89 6.63
CA LYS A 136 14.55 -5.22 5.48
C LYS A 136 13.51 -4.84 4.43
N ALA A 137 12.53 -5.72 4.20
CA ALA A 137 11.41 -5.45 3.32
C ALA A 137 10.56 -4.29 3.86
N MET A 138 10.35 -4.23 5.17
CA MET A 138 9.66 -3.09 5.77
C MET A 138 10.41 -1.78 5.63
N GLU A 139 11.72 -1.76 5.93
CA GLU A 139 12.56 -0.58 5.70
C GLU A 139 12.46 -0.11 4.23
N ARG A 140 12.50 -1.06 3.29
CA ARG A 140 12.39 -0.75 1.87
C ARG A 140 11.01 -0.23 1.47
N ILE A 141 9.93 -0.72 2.07
CA ILE A 141 8.57 -0.18 1.83
C ILE A 141 8.52 1.30 2.24
N PHE A 142 9.07 1.66 3.40
CA PHE A 142 9.12 3.07 3.82
C PHE A 142 9.94 3.92 2.85
N GLN A 143 11.12 3.45 2.43
CA GLN A 143 11.93 4.15 1.43
C GLN A 143 11.20 4.32 0.09
N LEU A 144 10.46 3.32 -0.37
CA LEU A 144 9.68 3.42 -1.62
C LEU A 144 8.54 4.45 -1.49
N LEU A 145 7.93 4.57 -0.32
CA LEU A 145 6.95 5.62 -0.04
C LEU A 145 7.62 7.00 -0.07
N ASP A 146 8.77 7.15 0.59
CA ASP A 146 9.57 8.40 0.60
C ASP A 146 9.96 8.80 -0.84
N GLU A 147 10.58 7.88 -1.59
CA GLU A 147 11.00 8.11 -2.98
C GLU A 147 9.82 8.52 -3.88
N SER A 148 8.65 7.92 -3.67
CA SER A 148 7.46 8.27 -4.45
C SER A 148 6.97 9.69 -4.13
N GLU A 149 7.01 10.10 -2.86
CA GLU A 149 6.62 11.44 -2.40
C GLU A 149 7.64 12.49 -2.89
N GLU A 150 8.94 12.18 -2.86
CA GLU A 150 10.03 13.01 -3.40
C GLU A 150 9.90 13.23 -4.91
N GLU A 151 9.39 12.24 -5.64
CA GLU A 151 9.05 12.36 -7.07
C GLU A 151 7.69 13.05 -7.33
N GLY A 152 7.06 13.60 -6.28
CA GLY A 152 5.81 14.35 -6.38
C GLY A 152 4.57 13.47 -6.57
N LEU A 153 4.67 12.17 -6.32
CA LEU A 153 3.53 11.27 -6.31
C LEU A 153 2.83 11.32 -4.95
N ILE A 154 1.52 11.13 -4.95
CA ILE A 154 0.76 10.93 -3.72
C ILE A 154 0.50 9.42 -3.61
N PRO A 155 1.11 8.72 -2.64
CA PRO A 155 0.81 7.32 -2.39
C PRO A 155 -0.69 7.12 -2.20
N ASN A 156 -1.26 6.11 -2.85
CA ASN A 156 -2.68 5.85 -2.76
C ASN A 156 -2.99 4.95 -1.54
N VAL A 157 -4.28 4.72 -1.29
CA VAL A 157 -4.73 3.88 -0.17
C VAL A 157 -4.09 2.49 -0.21
N PHE A 158 -3.91 1.91 -1.40
CA PHE A 158 -3.33 0.56 -1.55
C PHE A 158 -1.84 0.51 -1.19
N SER A 159 -1.09 1.60 -1.41
CA SER A 159 0.33 1.70 -1.02
C SER A 159 0.53 1.51 0.49
N PHE A 160 -0.48 1.76 1.31
CA PHE A 160 -0.45 1.54 2.75
C PHE A 160 -1.26 0.31 3.18
N GLN A 161 -2.45 0.13 2.61
CA GLN A 161 -3.35 -0.97 2.99
C GLN A 161 -2.71 -2.34 2.78
N THR A 162 -1.97 -2.53 1.67
CA THR A 162 -1.34 -3.82 1.36
C THR A 162 -0.23 -4.17 2.36
N PRO A 163 0.76 -3.30 2.65
CA PRO A 163 1.71 -3.51 3.74
C PRO A 163 1.04 -3.74 5.10
N ILE A 164 0.07 -2.90 5.47
CA ILE A 164 -0.64 -3.00 6.77
C ILE A 164 -1.31 -4.37 6.92
N GLN A 165 -2.03 -4.84 5.89
CA GLN A 165 -2.64 -6.17 5.89
C GLN A 165 -1.62 -7.28 6.10
N ALA A 166 -0.45 -7.14 5.46
CA ALA A 166 0.60 -8.13 5.54
C ALA A 166 1.21 -8.14 6.97
N CYS A 167 1.48 -6.97 7.56
CA CYS A 167 1.96 -6.81 8.93
C CYS A 167 0.99 -7.38 9.98
N VAL A 168 -0.33 -7.13 9.84
CA VAL A 168 -1.35 -7.74 10.71
C VAL A 168 -1.28 -9.27 10.64
N SER A 169 -1.06 -9.81 9.45
CA SER A 169 -1.00 -11.27 9.25
C SER A 169 0.28 -11.90 9.78
N SER A 170 1.39 -11.16 9.83
CA SER A 170 2.65 -11.60 10.45
C SER A 170 2.76 -11.28 11.94
N THR A 171 1.71 -10.71 12.56
CA THR A 171 1.72 -10.24 13.96
C THR A 171 2.80 -9.19 14.28
N ASP A 172 3.33 -8.50 13.26
CA ASP A 172 4.26 -7.37 13.44
C ASP A 172 3.44 -6.08 13.60
N PHE A 173 2.91 -5.91 14.80
CA PHE A 173 1.96 -4.84 15.10
C PHE A 173 2.61 -3.46 15.19
N ASP A 174 3.88 -3.38 15.58
CA ASP A 174 4.64 -2.13 15.62
C ASP A 174 4.82 -1.56 14.20
N ALA A 175 5.23 -2.40 13.24
CA ALA A 175 5.34 -1.98 11.83
C ALA A 175 3.97 -1.58 11.26
N CYS A 176 2.93 -2.33 11.61
CA CYS A 176 1.55 -2.08 11.21
C CYS A 176 1.07 -0.68 11.65
N MET A 177 1.26 -0.35 12.93
CA MET A 177 0.84 0.94 13.47
C MET A 177 1.69 2.10 12.95
N THR A 178 2.97 1.86 12.69
CA THR A 178 3.85 2.87 12.06
C THR A 178 3.36 3.22 10.65
N LEU A 179 2.98 2.21 9.84
CA LEU A 179 2.38 2.43 8.51
C LEU A 179 1.03 3.15 8.61
N TYR A 180 0.19 2.76 9.57
CA TYR A 180 -1.09 3.41 9.79
C TYR A 180 -0.94 4.89 10.16
N ASP A 181 -0.06 5.21 11.12
CA ASP A 181 0.16 6.57 11.57
C ASP A 181 0.77 7.43 10.45
N ARG A 182 1.71 6.88 9.67
CA ARG A 182 2.23 7.55 8.46
C ARG A 182 1.12 7.83 7.45
N MET A 183 0.26 6.85 7.18
CA MET A 183 -0.88 7.08 6.30
C MET A 183 -1.82 8.14 6.86
N HIS A 184 -2.11 8.10 8.16
CA HIS A 184 -3.00 9.07 8.81
C HIS A 184 -2.47 10.51 8.67
N ALA A 185 -1.15 10.70 8.82
CA ALA A 185 -0.47 11.97 8.62
C ALA A 185 -0.37 12.41 7.15
N SER A 186 -0.45 11.48 6.18
CA SER A 186 -0.32 11.81 4.76
C SER A 186 -1.57 12.47 4.19
N THR A 187 -1.42 13.16 3.05
CA THR A 187 -2.52 13.74 2.28
C THR A 187 -3.31 12.70 1.47
N CYS A 188 -2.99 11.40 1.62
CA CYS A 188 -3.68 10.32 0.96
C CYS A 188 -5.19 10.38 1.28
N ARG A 189 -6.02 10.33 0.22
CA ARG A 189 -7.48 10.33 0.36
C ARG A 189 -7.94 8.99 0.94
N LYS A 190 -8.12 8.95 2.25
CA LYS A 190 -8.75 7.83 2.95
C LYS A 190 -10.26 7.83 2.68
N ASP A 191 -10.82 6.67 2.38
CA ASP A 191 -12.26 6.50 2.27
C ASP A 191 -12.81 5.66 3.44
N VAL A 192 -14.13 5.62 3.58
CA VAL A 192 -14.79 4.84 4.63
C VAL A 192 -14.40 3.37 4.57
N ARG A 193 -14.20 2.82 3.37
CA ARG A 193 -13.87 1.40 3.18
C ARG A 193 -12.52 1.07 3.80
N PHE A 194 -11.53 1.94 3.67
CA PHE A 194 -10.21 1.77 4.26
C PHE A 194 -10.28 1.69 5.79
N TYR A 195 -10.94 2.64 6.46
CA TYR A 195 -11.05 2.63 7.93
C TYR A 195 -11.78 1.40 8.44
N MET A 196 -12.92 1.06 7.82
CA MET A 196 -13.68 -0.13 8.20
C MET A 196 -12.88 -1.42 7.99
N TYR A 197 -12.13 -1.49 6.89
CA TYR A 197 -11.26 -2.62 6.61
C TYR A 197 -10.18 -2.79 7.68
N LEU A 198 -9.50 -1.71 8.07
CA LEU A 198 -8.45 -1.77 9.10
C LEU A 198 -8.99 -2.06 10.50
N THR A 199 -10.07 -1.41 10.93
CA THR A 199 -10.72 -1.71 12.22
C THR A 199 -11.00 -3.22 12.31
N ARG A 200 -11.60 -3.81 11.28
CA ARG A 200 -11.89 -5.24 11.24
C ARG A 200 -10.64 -6.10 11.29
N LYS A 201 -9.57 -5.71 10.57
CA LYS A 201 -8.31 -6.46 10.55
C LYS A 201 -7.64 -6.46 11.92
N PHE A 202 -7.69 -5.35 12.64
CA PHE A 202 -7.19 -5.26 14.00
C PHE A 202 -8.05 -6.07 14.99
N GLU A 203 -9.38 -6.03 14.87
CA GLU A 203 -10.29 -6.88 15.67
C GLU A 203 -10.03 -8.38 15.45
N GLU A 204 -9.91 -8.82 14.18
CA GLU A 204 -9.58 -10.20 13.81
C GLU A 204 -8.24 -10.66 14.43
N ALA A 205 -7.30 -9.73 14.61
CA ALA A 205 -6.00 -9.98 15.21
C ALA A 205 -5.98 -9.81 16.74
N GLY A 206 -7.11 -9.47 17.38
CA GLY A 206 -7.21 -9.23 18.82
C GLY A 206 -6.64 -7.90 19.30
N LEU A 207 -6.29 -7.00 18.38
CA LEU A 207 -5.76 -5.66 18.65
C LEU A 207 -6.89 -4.65 18.84
N LEU A 208 -7.60 -4.75 19.97
CA LEU A 208 -8.82 -3.98 20.21
C LEU A 208 -8.55 -2.48 20.42
N ASP A 209 -7.44 -2.11 21.04
CA ASP A 209 -7.09 -0.71 21.29
C ASP A 209 -6.75 0.01 19.98
N GLU A 210 -6.02 -0.65 19.08
CA GLU A 210 -5.68 -0.19 17.75
C GLU A 210 -6.93 -0.10 16.87
N ALA A 211 -7.81 -1.11 16.91
CA ALA A 211 -9.09 -1.09 16.21
C ALA A 211 -9.95 0.11 16.65
N GLN A 212 -10.00 0.38 17.95
CA GLN A 212 -10.70 1.53 18.51
C GLN A 212 -10.10 2.84 18.03
N LYS A 213 -8.77 3.00 18.08
CA LYS A 213 -8.06 4.19 17.56
C LYS A 213 -8.41 4.46 16.09
N VAL A 214 -8.41 3.42 15.24
CA VAL A 214 -8.77 3.54 13.83
C VAL A 214 -10.22 3.99 13.65
N TYR A 215 -11.14 3.46 14.46
CA TYR A 215 -12.55 3.80 14.41
C TYR A 215 -12.82 5.24 14.88
N GLU A 216 -12.12 5.71 15.91
CA GLU A 216 -12.20 7.09 16.40
C GLU A 216 -11.78 8.09 15.31
N HIS A 217 -10.66 7.83 14.62
CA HIS A 217 -10.24 8.65 13.47
C HIS A 217 -11.28 8.68 12.34
N TYR A 218 -12.01 7.59 12.12
CA TYR A 218 -13.10 7.56 11.15
C TYR A 218 -14.28 8.46 11.58
N LEU A 219 -14.64 8.46 12.87
CA LEU A 219 -15.71 9.31 13.39
C LEU A 219 -15.36 10.80 13.28
N GLU A 220 -14.11 11.17 13.52
CA GLU A 220 -13.60 12.54 13.33
C GLU A 220 -13.72 12.99 11.87
N LEU A 221 -13.35 12.12 10.92
CA LEU A 221 -13.50 12.40 9.49
C LEU A 221 -14.98 12.57 9.09
N ARG A 222 -15.86 11.73 9.63
CA ARG A 222 -17.31 11.81 9.35
C ARG A 222 -17.90 13.12 9.88
N ASN A 223 -17.52 13.53 11.08
CA ASN A 223 -18.02 14.77 11.70
C ASN A 223 -17.51 16.01 10.95
N THR A 224 -16.26 16.01 10.48
CA THR A 224 -15.71 17.12 9.68
C THR A 224 -16.33 17.22 8.28
N GLN A 225 -16.67 16.10 7.64
CA GLN A 225 -17.42 16.11 6.37
C GLN A 225 -18.89 16.51 6.57
N GLY A 226 -19.55 16.06 7.63
CA GLY A 226 -20.92 16.47 7.98
C GLY A 226 -21.02 17.96 8.34
N LEU A 227 -19.96 18.55 8.91
CA LEU A 227 -19.87 19.99 9.14
C LEU A 227 -19.71 20.78 7.83
N ARG A 228 -19.00 20.26 6.81
CA ARG A 228 -18.86 20.95 5.52
C ARG A 228 -20.19 21.07 4.76
N THR A 229 -21.03 20.03 4.80
CA THR A 229 -22.36 20.07 4.18
C THR A 229 -23.32 21.04 4.88
N LEU A 230 -23.10 21.35 6.16
CA LEU A 230 -23.92 22.32 6.90
C LEU A 230 -23.47 23.77 6.70
N VAL A 231 -22.24 24.01 6.23
CA VAL A 231 -21.71 25.37 5.98
C VAL A 231 -21.93 25.80 4.51
N GLU A 232 -22.22 24.86 3.61
CA GLU A 232 -22.57 25.15 2.20
C GLU A 232 -24.08 25.39 1.98
N GLU A 233 -24.91 25.32 3.04
CA GLU A 233 -26.37 25.58 3.00
C GLU A 233 -26.79 26.93 3.65
N GLU A 234 -25.85 27.82 3.97
CA GLU A 234 -26.13 29.22 4.40
C GLU A 234 -25.72 30.25 3.33
#